data_AF-A0A920RQD4-F1
#
_entry.id   AF-A0A920RQD4-F1
#
_cell.length_a   1.000
_cell.length_b   1.000
_cell.length_c   1.000
_cell.angle_alpha   90.00
_cell.angle_beta   90.00
_cell.angle_gamma   90.00
#
_symmetry.space_group_name_H-M   'P 1'
#
loop_
_entity.id
_entity.type
_entity.pdbx_description
1 polymer ?
#
loop_
_entity_poly.entity_id
_entity_poly.type
_entity_poly.pdbx_seq_one_letter_code
_entity_poly.pdbx_strand_id
1 'polypeptide(L)'
;MTSAAIGRLEKPVRIGLIADLHHDVMHDGLARTAAFVKAMAARRPDAIMQLGDFAYPNANNKKVINLFNGAHKRSLHVIGNHDTDSGHTKKKMPRHLGDAPSLLCPEHRWAMAAGP
;
A
#
# COMPACT_ATOMS: atom_id res chain seq x y z
N MET A 1 7.74 -17.98 25.21
CA MET A 1 6.85 -17.23 24.30
C MET A 1 6.64 -15.84 24.87
N THR A 2 7.04 -14.79 24.15
CA THR A 2 6.74 -13.40 24.55
C THR A 2 5.28 -13.14 24.23
N SER A 3 4.44 -13.04 25.26
CA SER A 3 3.04 -12.61 25.09
C SER A 3 3.04 -11.18 24.55
N ALA A 4 2.23 -10.90 23.54
CA ALA A 4 2.05 -9.53 23.08
C ALA A 4 1.49 -8.70 24.24
N ALA A 5 2.12 -7.56 24.55
CA ALA A 5 1.59 -6.65 25.54
C ALA A 5 0.30 -6.02 25.00
N ILE A 6 -0.85 -6.51 25.46
CA ILE A 6 -2.16 -5.96 25.11
C ILE A 6 -2.37 -4.74 26.01
N GLY A 7 -2.19 -3.55 25.45
CA GLY A 7 -2.46 -2.27 26.11
C GLY A 7 -3.58 -1.51 25.42
N ARG A 8 -4.38 -0.77 26.18
CA ARG A 8 -5.37 0.15 25.61
C ARG A 8 -4.63 1.35 25.01
N LEU A 9 -4.93 1.67 23.75
CA LEU A 9 -4.39 2.87 23.11
C LEU A 9 -5.02 4.12 23.74
N GLU A 10 -4.21 5.15 23.96
CA GLU A 10 -4.66 6.45 24.49
C GLU A 10 -5.69 7.13 23.58
N LYS A 11 -5.59 6.87 22.26
CA LYS A 11 -6.54 7.35 21.26
C LYS A 11 -6.81 6.27 20.21
N PRO A 12 -8.00 6.29 19.58
CA PRO A 12 -8.29 5.42 18.45
C PRO A 12 -7.30 5.63 17.30
N VAL A 13 -6.81 4.53 16.72
CA VAL A 13 -6.04 4.57 15.47
C VAL A 13 -7.01 4.51 14.30
N ARG A 14 -6.85 5.43 13.35
CA ARG A 14 -7.69 5.51 12.15
C ARG A 14 -6.87 5.12 10.93
N ILE A 15 -7.36 4.16 10.16
CA ILE A 15 -6.72 3.68 8.93
C ILE A 15 -7.69 3.86 7.77
N GLY A 16 -7.24 4.52 6.70
CA GLY A 16 -7.97 4.58 5.44
C GLY A 16 -7.75 3.29 4.64
N LEU A 17 -8.81 2.62 4.20
CA LEU A 17 -8.73 1.35 3.49
C LEU A 17 -9.30 1.45 2.07
N ILE A 18 -8.60 0.80 1.14
CA ILE A 18 -9.04 0.53 -0.24
C ILE A 18 -8.63 -0.91 -0.61
N ALA A 19 -9.38 -1.60 -1.45
CA ALA A 19 -9.12 -2.99 -1.82
C ALA A 19 -9.62 -3.28 -3.24
N ASP A 20 -9.08 -4.33 -3.87
CA ASP A 20 -9.59 -4.94 -5.11
C ASP A 20 -9.81 -3.92 -6.23
N LEU A 21 -8.85 -3.01 -6.40
CA LEU A 21 -8.95 -1.95 -7.41
C LEU A 21 -8.88 -2.54 -8.83
N HIS A 22 -8.12 -3.62 -9.01
CA HIS A 22 -7.86 -4.29 -10.28
C HIS A 22 -7.65 -3.29 -11.42
N HIS A 23 -6.75 -2.32 -11.24
CA HIS A 23 -6.57 -1.22 -12.19
C HIS A 23 -6.32 -1.70 -13.63
N ASP A 24 -5.67 -2.84 -13.80
CA ASP A 24 -5.38 -3.45 -15.10
C ASP A 24 -6.63 -3.92 -15.85
N VAL A 25 -7.73 -4.18 -15.14
CA VAL A 25 -9.03 -4.57 -15.71
C VAL A 25 -9.99 -3.37 -15.72
N MET A 26 -9.88 -2.51 -14.70
CA MET A 26 -10.77 -1.36 -14.48
C MET A 26 -10.21 -0.08 -15.11
N HIS A 27 -10.86 0.39 -16.18
CA HIS A 27 -10.49 1.63 -16.87
C HIS A 27 -10.55 2.88 -15.98
N ASP A 28 -11.31 2.86 -14.88
CA ASP A 28 -11.51 3.97 -13.95
C ASP A 28 -10.68 3.89 -12.66
N GLY A 29 -9.74 2.94 -12.56
CA GLY A 29 -8.95 2.71 -11.33
C GLY A 29 -8.24 3.97 -10.81
N LEU A 30 -7.67 4.79 -11.71
CA LEU A 30 -7.03 6.06 -11.33
C LEU A 30 -8.01 7.07 -10.72
N ALA A 31 -9.24 7.16 -11.25
CA ALA A 31 -10.25 8.06 -10.73
C ALA A 31 -10.72 7.62 -9.34
N ARG A 32 -10.86 6.31 -9.11
CA ARG A 32 -11.19 5.74 -7.80
C ARG A 32 -10.09 6.01 -6.77
N THR A 33 -8.82 5.82 -7.15
CA THR A 33 -7.69 6.17 -6.29
C THR A 33 -7.70 7.67 -5.98
N ALA A 34 -7.91 8.54 -6.96
CA ALA A 34 -7.98 9.99 -6.74
C ALA A 34 -9.11 10.39 -5.79
N ALA A 35 -10.29 9.79 -5.92
CA ALA A 35 -11.42 10.01 -5.02
C ALA A 35 -11.07 9.56 -3.59
N PHE A 36 -10.43 8.40 -3.44
CA PHE A 36 -9.94 7.93 -2.14
C PHE A 36 -8.93 8.90 -1.53
N VAL A 37 -7.91 9.32 -2.28
CA VAL A 37 -6.88 10.26 -1.82
C VAL A 37 -7.52 11.58 -1.37
N LYS A 38 -8.47 12.12 -2.15
CA LYS A 38 -9.23 13.32 -1.77
C LYS A 38 -9.97 13.14 -0.44
N ALA A 39 -10.64 12.01 -0.25
CA ALA A 39 -11.33 11.71 1.01
C ALA A 39 -10.36 11.57 2.19
N MET A 40 -9.19 10.95 1.98
CA MET A 40 -8.18 10.77 3.03
C MET A 40 -7.51 12.10 3.43
N ALA A 41 -7.32 13.03 2.50
CA ALA A 41 -6.84 14.38 2.80
C ALA A 41 -7.78 15.14 3.74
N ALA A 42 -9.11 14.95 3.60
CA ALA A 42 -10.11 15.54 4.49
C ALA A 42 -10.17 14.83 5.85
N ARG A 43 -10.11 13.49 5.87
CA ARG A 43 -10.26 12.69 7.11
C ARG A 43 -9.00 12.64 7.98
N ARG A 44 -7.82 12.80 7.36
CA ARG A 44 -6.48 12.76 7.99
C ARG A 44 -6.29 11.53 8.90
N PRO A 45 -6.35 10.30 8.36
CA PRO A 45 -6.09 9.09 9.13
C PRO A 45 -4.62 9.00 9.57
N ASP A 46 -4.30 8.08 10.49
CA ASP A 46 -2.93 7.82 10.97
C ASP A 46 -2.11 6.96 9.98
N ALA A 47 -2.80 6.28 9.06
CA ALA A 47 -2.23 5.50 7.97
C ALA A 47 -3.26 5.33 6.83
N ILE A 48 -2.79 4.95 5.66
CA ILE A 48 -3.63 4.37 4.60
C ILE A 48 -3.11 2.98 4.25
N MET A 49 -3.99 2.09 3.82
CA MET A 49 -3.64 0.73 3.47
C MET A 49 -4.48 0.25 2.28
N GLN A 50 -3.81 -0.40 1.33
CA GLN A 50 -4.46 -1.18 0.29
C GLN A 50 -4.39 -2.67 0.67
N LEU A 51 -5.48 -3.41 0.47
CA LEU A 51 -5.66 -4.79 0.96
C LEU A 51 -5.38 -5.90 -0.08
N GLY A 52 -4.77 -5.57 -1.21
CA GLY A 52 -4.40 -6.49 -2.28
C GLY A 52 -5.13 -6.20 -3.59
N ASP A 53 -4.67 -6.85 -4.65
CA ASP A 53 -5.24 -6.82 -6.00
C ASP A 53 -5.45 -5.39 -6.51
N PHE A 54 -4.46 -4.55 -6.23
CA PHE A 54 -4.56 -3.12 -6.44
C PHE A 54 -4.21 -2.75 -7.88
N ALA A 55 -3.04 -3.19 -8.33
CA ALA A 55 -2.56 -3.02 -9.70
C ALA A 55 -1.36 -3.93 -9.93
N TYR A 56 -1.22 -4.46 -11.14
CA TYR A 56 -0.03 -5.21 -11.52
C TYR A 56 1.22 -4.34 -11.38
N PRO A 57 2.34 -4.93 -10.96
CA PRO A 57 3.57 -4.19 -10.70
C PRO A 57 4.30 -3.93 -12.02
N ASN A 58 3.71 -3.14 -12.91
CA ASN A 58 4.24 -2.81 -14.23
C ASN A 58 4.38 -1.28 -14.42
N ALA A 59 5.06 -0.87 -15.49
CA ALA A 59 5.33 0.55 -15.74
C ALA A 59 4.05 1.36 -16.01
N ASN A 60 3.00 0.74 -16.56
CA ASN A 60 1.75 1.40 -16.90
C ASN A 60 0.98 1.84 -15.64
N ASN A 61 1.08 1.05 -14.57
CA ASN A 61 0.37 1.29 -13.31
C ASN A 61 1.10 2.21 -12.32
N LYS A 62 2.31 2.66 -12.66
CA LYS A 62 3.10 3.57 -11.80
C LYS A 62 2.32 4.80 -11.36
N LYS A 63 1.45 5.34 -12.22
CA LYS A 63 0.65 6.53 -11.88
C LYS A 63 -0.30 6.27 -10.71
N VAL A 64 -1.02 5.16 -10.73
CA VAL A 64 -1.96 4.76 -9.65
C VAL A 64 -1.22 4.44 -8.36
N ILE A 65 -0.13 3.68 -8.46
CA ILE A 65 0.70 3.30 -7.31
C ILE A 65 1.31 4.55 -6.65
N ASN A 66 1.89 5.46 -7.45
CA ASN A 66 2.49 6.69 -6.92
C ASN A 66 1.44 7.63 -6.32
N LEU A 67 0.26 7.70 -6.91
CA LEU A 67 -0.85 8.49 -6.35
C LEU A 67 -1.25 7.98 -4.97
N PHE A 68 -1.36 6.65 -4.79
CA PHE A 68 -1.62 6.07 -3.48
C PHE A 68 -0.47 6.34 -2.51
N ASN A 69 0.76 6.07 -2.90
CA ASN A 69 1.94 6.25 -2.04
C ASN A 69 2.12 7.70 -1.58
N GLY A 70 1.86 8.67 -2.46
CA GLY A 70 1.96 10.09 -2.16
C GLY A 70 0.83 10.63 -1.28
N ALA A 71 -0.25 9.87 -1.07
CA ALA A 71 -1.40 10.32 -0.31
C ALA A 71 -1.17 10.36 1.21
N HIS A 72 -0.20 9.58 1.71
CA HIS A 72 0.12 9.57 3.14
C HIS A 72 1.58 9.14 3.39
N LYS A 73 2.19 9.64 4.47
CA LYS A 73 3.55 9.24 4.87
C LYS A 73 3.66 7.77 5.28
N ARG A 74 2.55 7.20 5.76
CA ARG A 74 2.41 5.81 6.20
C ARG A 74 1.39 5.13 5.30
N SER A 75 1.85 4.72 4.13
CA SER A 75 1.09 3.97 3.12
C SER A 75 1.50 2.51 3.20
N LEU A 76 0.54 1.63 3.43
CA LEU A 76 0.75 0.21 3.68
C LEU A 76 0.17 -0.61 2.54
N HIS A 77 0.86 -1.69 2.20
CA HIS A 77 0.49 -2.57 1.10
C HIS A 77 0.36 -4.01 1.58
N VAL A 78 -0.80 -4.61 1.31
CA VAL A 78 -0.98 -6.06 1.32
C VAL A 78 -0.78 -6.55 -0.11
N ILE A 79 -0.08 -7.67 -0.27
CA ILE A 79 0.12 -8.30 -1.57
C ILE A 79 -1.01 -9.30 -1.76
N GLY A 80 -1.95 -8.99 -2.64
CA GLY A 80 -3.02 -9.88 -3.07
C GLY A 80 -2.50 -11.03 -3.93
N ASN A 81 -3.35 -12.01 -4.20
CA ASN A 81 -3.00 -13.16 -5.03
C ASN A 81 -2.82 -12.74 -6.51
N HIS A 82 -3.67 -11.83 -7.01
CA HIS A 82 -3.60 -11.36 -8.39
C HIS A 82 -2.47 -10.34 -8.62
N ASP A 83 -1.92 -9.73 -7.57
CA ASP A 83 -0.72 -8.87 -7.69
C ASP A 83 0.53 -9.65 -8.18
N THR A 84 0.51 -10.98 -8.11
CA THR A 84 1.57 -11.88 -8.62
C THR A 84 1.23 -12.57 -9.93
N ASP A 85 0.09 -12.26 -10.55
CA ASP A 85 -0.27 -12.82 -11.86
C ASP A 85 0.74 -12.40 -12.94
N SER A 86 0.77 -13.11 -14.06
CA SER A 86 1.66 -12.83 -15.20
C SER A 86 3.16 -13.12 -14.99
N GLY A 87 3.52 -13.96 -14.02
CA GLY A 87 4.93 -14.37 -13.80
C GLY A 87 5.74 -13.42 -12.91
N HIS A 88 5.07 -12.51 -12.20
CA HIS A 88 5.71 -11.61 -11.25
C HIS A 88 5.89 -12.28 -9.88
N THR A 89 7.14 -12.57 -9.50
CA THR A 89 7.45 -13.19 -8.21
C THR A 89 7.34 -12.19 -7.05
N LYS A 90 6.91 -12.66 -5.87
CA LYS A 90 6.83 -11.88 -4.62
C LYS A 90 8.11 -11.07 -4.32
N LYS A 91 9.27 -11.52 -4.79
CA LYS A 91 10.58 -10.85 -4.69
C LYS A 91 10.68 -9.51 -5.45
N LYS A 92 9.87 -9.27 -6.48
CA LYS A 92 9.95 -8.05 -7.32
C LYS A 92 8.99 -6.94 -6.88
N MET A 93 7.97 -7.28 -6.07
CA MET A 93 6.94 -6.36 -5.59
C MET A 93 7.48 -5.14 -4.81
N PRO A 94 8.48 -5.28 -3.90
CA PRO A 94 9.01 -4.14 -3.15
C PRO A 94 9.65 -3.06 -4.04
N ARG A 95 10.17 -3.43 -5.22
CA ARG A 95 10.78 -2.48 -6.16
C ARG A 95 9.74 -1.67 -6.94
N HIS A 96 8.48 -2.11 -6.96
CA HIS A 96 7.44 -1.54 -7.83
C HIS A 96 6.39 -0.75 -7.04
N LEU A 97 6.21 -1.08 -5.77
CA LEU A 97 5.34 -0.35 -4.83
C LEU A 97 6.00 0.89 -4.22
N GLY A 98 7.23 1.25 -4.60
CA GLY A 98 8.05 2.24 -3.89
C GLY A 98 8.45 1.72 -2.50
N ASP A 99 9.33 2.42 -1.78
CA ASP A 99 9.83 2.00 -0.44
C ASP A 99 8.76 2.04 0.68
N ALA A 100 7.48 1.90 0.31
CA ALA A 100 6.36 1.81 1.22
C ALA A 100 6.40 0.47 1.99
N PRO A 101 6.26 0.48 3.33
CA PRO A 101 6.34 -0.73 4.13
C PRO A 101 5.25 -1.75 3.75
N SER A 102 5.66 -2.95 3.33
CA SER A 102 4.78 -4.09 3.04
C SER A 102 4.66 -5.01 4.25
N LEU A 103 3.44 -5.48 4.57
CA LEU A 103 3.17 -6.25 5.79
C LEU A 103 3.46 -7.77 5.70
N LEU A 104 4.07 -8.25 4.60
CA LEU A 104 4.34 -9.67 4.37
C LEU A 104 5.84 -9.99 4.22
N CYS A 105 6.62 -9.76 5.28
CA CYS A 105 7.78 -10.58 5.70
C CYS A 105 8.53 -9.89 6.86
N PRO A 106 8.70 -10.51 8.04
CA PRO A 106 9.46 -9.92 9.15
C PRO A 106 10.97 -9.78 8.89
N GLU A 107 11.49 -10.52 7.91
CA GLU A 107 12.94 -10.72 7.69
C GLU A 107 13.67 -9.54 7.04
N HIS A 108 12.96 -8.51 6.56
CA HIS A 108 13.55 -7.55 5.63
C HIS A 108 13.16 -6.10 5.95
N ARG A 109 13.80 -5.60 7.01
CA ARG A 109 13.88 -4.18 7.36
C ARG A 109 14.82 -3.46 6.39
N TRP A 110 14.38 -3.19 5.16
CA TRP A 110 15.18 -2.38 4.23
C TRP A 110 14.93 -0.90 4.50
N ALA A 111 15.72 -0.37 5.42
CA ALA A 111 16.14 1.01 5.37
C ALA A 111 17.22 1.13 4.29
N MET A 112 17.01 2.02 3.32
CA MET A 112 18.10 2.77 2.70
C MET A 112 17.60 4.23 2.71
N ALA A 113 17.96 4.98 3.76
CA ALA A 113 19.10 5.87 3.70
C ALA A 113 19.01 6.77 2.47
N ALA A 114 18.35 7.91 2.66
CA ALA A 114 18.43 9.02 1.75
C ALA A 114 19.83 9.65 1.82
N GLY A 115 20.54 9.58 0.69
CA GLY A 115 21.54 10.54 0.22
C GLY A 115 23.01 10.24 0.55
N PRO A 116 23.95 10.98 -0.08
CA PRO A 116 23.89 11.61 -1.41
C PRO A 116 24.25 10.63 -2.55
#